data_AF-A0A411WN34-F1
#
_entry.id   AF-A0A411WN34-F1
#
_cell.length_a   1.000
_cell.length_b   1.000
_cell.length_c   1.000
_cell.angle_alpha   90.00
_cell.angle_beta   90.00
_cell.angle_gamma   90.00
#
_symmetry.space_group_name_H-M   'P 1'
#
loop_
_entity.id
_entity.type
_entity.pdbx_description
1 polymer ?
#
loop_
_entity_poly.entity_id
_entity_poly.type
_entity_poly.pdbx_seq_one_letter_code
_entity_poly.pdbx_strand_id
1 'polypeptide(L)'
;MNTNPFIARWGRSGNLLCHGEWHITYLERPFILPENRKDKDMGTYGIYYIIDPENELFAEGRDEDDWILENIDWLADSLVDNGLPIDEEHVRLFYRAINPQDWRCGSCAGCM
;
A
#
# COMPACT_ATOMS: atom_id res chain seq x y z
N MET A 1 -6.69 16.15 15.39
CA MET A 1 -6.16 14.86 14.93
C MET A 1 -6.99 14.48 13.72
N ASN A 2 -6.50 14.72 12.50
CA ASN A 2 -7.18 14.28 11.29
C ASN A 2 -6.96 12.77 11.18
N THR A 3 -7.96 11.98 11.57
CA THR A 3 -7.93 10.53 11.40
C THR A 3 -8.05 10.23 9.92
N ASN A 4 -7.11 9.46 9.36
CA ASN A 4 -7.17 9.02 7.97
C ASN A 4 -8.44 8.17 7.76
N PRO A 5 -9.35 8.54 6.83
CA PRO A 5 -10.57 7.77 6.56
C PRO A 5 -10.29 6.45 5.82
N PHE A 6 -9.10 6.28 5.25
CA PHE A 6 -8.65 5.02 4.66
C PHE A 6 -8.09 4.09 5.73
N ILE A 7 -8.51 2.83 5.68
CA ILE A 7 -7.96 1.74 6.46
C ILE A 7 -7.51 0.68 5.48
N ALA A 8 -6.21 0.47 5.34
CA ALA A 8 -5.65 -0.62 4.56
C ALA A 8 -5.18 -1.75 5.47
N ARG A 9 -5.33 -2.99 5.02
CA ARG A 9 -4.79 -4.19 5.67
C ARG A 9 -4.36 -5.19 4.60
N TRP A 10 -3.25 -5.86 4.84
CA TRP A 10 -2.83 -7.00 4.06
C TRP A 10 -3.40 -8.29 4.65
N GLY A 11 -4.04 -9.13 3.84
CA GLY A 11 -4.81 -10.28 4.32
C GLY A 11 -3.98 -11.48 4.82
N ARG A 12 -2.66 -11.49 4.64
CA ARG A 12 -1.78 -12.61 5.01
C ARG A 12 -0.54 -12.14 5.77
N SER A 13 0.10 -13.04 6.49
CA SER A 13 1.34 -12.76 7.22
C SER A 13 2.24 -14.01 7.25
N GLY A 14 3.51 -13.81 7.63
CA GLY A 14 4.49 -14.90 7.73
C GLY A 14 4.82 -15.53 6.37
N ASN A 15 4.88 -16.86 6.32
CA ASN A 15 5.32 -17.62 5.12
C ASN A 15 4.34 -17.56 3.93
N LEU A 16 3.15 -16.98 4.12
CA LEU A 16 2.13 -16.83 3.07
C LEU A 16 1.92 -15.36 2.68
N LEU A 17 2.86 -14.48 3.06
CA LEU A 17 2.77 -13.04 2.80
C LEU A 17 2.58 -12.75 1.31
N CYS A 18 3.26 -13.49 0.42
CA CYS A 18 3.16 -13.35 -1.03
C CYS A 18 1.86 -13.84 -1.67
N HIS A 19 0.98 -14.52 -0.92
CA HIS A 19 -0.33 -14.99 -1.38
C HIS A 19 -1.48 -14.22 -0.72
N GLY A 20 -1.20 -13.01 -0.22
CA GLY A 20 -2.20 -12.14 0.36
C GLY A 20 -2.92 -11.29 -0.67
N GLU A 21 -3.83 -10.47 -0.15
CA GLU A 21 -4.57 -9.48 -0.93
C GLU A 21 -4.82 -8.26 -0.06
N TRP A 22 -4.94 -7.11 -0.70
CA TRP A 22 -5.27 -5.83 -0.07
C TRP A 22 -6.74 -5.76 0.28
N HIS A 23 -7.00 -5.45 1.54
CA HIS A 23 -8.32 -5.18 2.09
C HIS A 23 -8.34 -3.72 2.50
N ILE A 24 -8.90 -2.85 1.66
CA ILE A 24 -8.94 -1.41 1.88
C ILE A 24 -10.39 -0.97 2.07
N THR A 25 -10.63 -0.12 3.06
CA THR A 25 -11.91 0.56 3.25
C THR A 25 -11.73 2.06 3.33
N TYR A 26 -12.72 2.80 2.86
CA TYR A 26 -12.84 4.24 2.98
C TYR A 26 -14.17 4.58 3.66
N LEU A 27 -14.14 5.24 4.82
CA LEU A 27 -15.34 5.52 5.63
C LEU A 27 -16.25 4.27 5.80
N GLU A 28 -15.63 3.14 6.15
CA GLU A 28 -16.27 1.83 6.33
C GLU A 28 -16.86 1.19 5.06
N ARG A 29 -16.65 1.79 3.88
CA ARG A 29 -17.04 1.22 2.59
C ARG A 29 -15.87 0.50 1.94
N PRO A 30 -16.07 -0.67 1.30
CA PRO A 30 -15.01 -1.34 0.55
C PRO A 30 -14.45 -0.44 -0.54
N PHE A 31 -13.13 -0.28 -0.58
CA PHE A 31 -12.42 0.37 -1.67
C PHE A 31 -11.90 -0.71 -2.62
N ILE A 32 -12.44 -0.75 -3.83
CA ILE A 32 -12.10 -1.75 -4.83
C ILE A 32 -10.83 -1.33 -5.56
N LEU A 33 -9.81 -2.17 -5.47
CA LEU A 33 -8.58 -2.03 -6.23
C LEU A 33 -8.66 -2.74 -7.58
N PRO A 34 -7.87 -2.31 -8.57
CA PRO A 34 -7.66 -3.05 -9.81
C PRO A 34 -7.16 -4.47 -9.55
N GLU A 35 -7.65 -5.46 -10.32
CA GLU A 35 -7.31 -6.88 -10.13
C GLU A 35 -5.79 -7.13 -10.18
N ASN A 36 -5.08 -6.40 -11.04
CA ASN A 36 -3.62 -6.51 -11.21
C ASN A 36 -2.79 -5.92 -10.06
N ARG A 37 -3.44 -5.29 -9.06
CA ARG A 37 -2.83 -4.66 -7.88
C ARG A 37 -3.29 -5.27 -6.56
N LYS A 38 -4.43 -5.95 -6.56
CA LYS A 38 -5.04 -6.48 -5.34
C LYS A 38 -4.12 -7.45 -4.59
N ASP A 39 -3.31 -8.23 -5.30
CA ASP A 39 -2.44 -9.29 -4.78
C ASP A 39 -0.94 -8.93 -4.83
N LYS A 40 -0.60 -7.66 -5.04
CA LYS A 40 0.80 -7.20 -5.15
C LYS A 40 1.17 -6.24 -4.04
N ASP A 41 2.48 -6.14 -3.77
CA ASP A 41 2.99 -5.04 -2.98
C ASP A 41 2.70 -3.70 -3.65
N MET A 42 2.63 -2.65 -2.84
CA MET A 42 2.32 -1.31 -3.33
C MET A 42 3.58 -0.53 -3.69
N GLY A 43 4.78 -0.94 -3.30
CA GLY A 43 6.01 -0.23 -3.65
C GLY A 43 6.25 1.06 -2.84
N THR A 44 5.63 1.20 -1.66
CA THR A 44 5.80 2.40 -0.81
C THR A 44 7.17 2.43 -0.13
N TYR A 45 7.62 3.57 0.38
CA TYR A 45 8.91 3.65 1.05
C TYR A 45 8.88 2.95 2.41
N GLY A 46 9.83 2.04 2.64
CA GLY A 46 9.97 1.37 3.93
C GLY A 46 11.21 0.48 3.99
N ILE A 47 11.57 0.08 5.21
CA ILE A 47 12.61 -0.93 5.45
C ILE A 47 11.88 -2.25 5.65
N TYR A 48 11.91 -3.10 4.63
CA TYR A 48 11.19 -4.38 4.60
C TYR A 48 12.04 -5.57 5.06
N TYR A 49 13.26 -5.27 5.49
CA TYR A 49 14.22 -6.24 5.97
C TYR A 49 13.95 -6.58 7.44
N ILE A 50 13.45 -7.81 7.67
CA ILE A 50 12.98 -8.25 9.00
C ILE A 50 14.10 -8.33 10.03
N ILE A 51 15.33 -8.63 9.59
CA ILE A 51 16.46 -8.87 10.49
C ILE A 51 17.00 -7.56 11.09
N ASP A 52 16.97 -6.47 10.32
CA ASP A 52 17.48 -5.17 10.74
C ASP A 52 16.56 -4.04 10.22
N PRO A 53 15.45 -3.76 10.91
CA PRO A 53 14.39 -2.87 10.43
C PRO A 53 14.73 -1.38 10.52
N GLU A 54 15.86 -1.01 11.13
CA GLU A 54 16.32 0.39 11.26
C GLU A 54 17.42 0.73 10.24
N ASN A 55 17.86 -0.25 9.47
CA ASN A 55 18.96 -0.09 8.55
C ASN A 55 18.51 0.47 7.20
N GLU A 56 18.69 1.78 7.06
CA GLU A 56 18.34 2.54 5.85
C GLU A 56 19.03 2.04 4.57
N LEU A 57 20.11 1.25 4.66
CA LEU A 57 20.72 0.61 3.48
C LEU A 57 19.79 -0.41 2.82
N PHE A 58 18.79 -0.90 3.55
CA PHE A 58 17.74 -1.81 3.06
C PHE A 58 16.40 -1.08 2.88
N ALA A 59 16.38 0.25 2.85
CA ALA A 59 15.20 1.00 2.47
C ALA A 59 14.89 0.76 0.99
N GLU A 60 13.64 0.39 0.70
CA GLU A 60 13.15 0.12 -0.65
C GLU A 60 11.83 0.84 -0.92
N GLY A 61 11.47 0.97 -2.20
CA GLY A 61 10.24 1.64 -2.63
C GLY A 61 10.42 3.14 -2.83
N ARG A 62 9.31 3.86 -2.87
CA ARG A 62 9.26 5.31 -3.18
C ARG A 62 8.57 6.11 -2.10
N ASP A 63 9.11 7.30 -1.85
CA ASP A 63 8.48 8.26 -0.94
C ASP A 63 7.08 8.67 -1.42
N GLU A 64 6.34 9.38 -0.58
CA GLU A 64 4.95 9.74 -0.85
C GLU A 64 4.80 10.46 -2.19
N ASP A 65 5.66 11.43 -2.52
CA ASP A 65 5.50 12.24 -3.72
C ASP A 65 5.87 11.44 -4.99
N ASP A 66 7.01 10.76 -4.97
CA ASP A 66 7.46 9.94 -6.11
C ASP A 66 6.53 8.76 -6.37
N TRP A 67 6.01 8.14 -5.31
CA TRP A 67 5.05 7.05 -5.42
C TRP A 67 3.75 7.52 -6.06
N ILE A 68 3.24 8.68 -5.63
CA ILE A 68 2.02 9.26 -6.18
C ILE A 68 2.19 9.53 -7.67
N LEU A 69 3.29 10.19 -8.07
CA LEU A 69 3.54 10.51 -9.47
C LEU A 69 3.59 9.28 -10.38
N GLU A 70 4.17 8.18 -9.90
CA GLU A 70 4.25 6.92 -10.69
C GLU A 70 2.92 6.15 -10.73
N ASN A 71 2.10 6.28 -9.70
CA ASN A 71 0.90 5.47 -9.53
C ASN A 71 -0.40 6.25 -9.80
N ILE A 72 -0.31 7.54 -10.13
CA ILE A 72 -1.48 8.41 -10.29
C ILE A 72 -2.45 7.90 -11.35
N ASP A 73 -1.96 7.32 -12.45
CA ASP A 73 -2.81 6.86 -13.55
C ASP A 73 -3.87 5.84 -13.08
N TRP A 74 -3.44 4.75 -12.45
CA TRP A 74 -4.38 3.72 -11.96
C TRP A 74 -5.08 4.14 -10.67
N LEU A 75 -4.45 4.99 -9.84
CA LEU A 75 -5.04 5.45 -8.60
C LEU A 75 -6.20 6.41 -8.86
N ALA A 76 -6.06 7.29 -9.86
CA ALA A 76 -7.12 8.16 -10.32
C ALA A 76 -8.34 7.36 -10.79
N ASP A 77 -8.13 6.35 -11.64
CA ASP A 77 -9.19 5.44 -12.08
C ASP A 77 -9.85 4.74 -10.88
N SER A 78 -9.05 4.24 -9.93
CA SER A 78 -9.56 3.59 -8.72
C SER A 78 -10.39 4.53 -7.84
N LEU A 79 -9.97 5.78 -7.68
CA LEU A 79 -10.74 6.78 -6.92
C LEU A 79 -12.08 7.05 -7.60
N VAL A 80 -12.11 7.20 -8.92
CA VAL A 80 -13.34 7.42 -9.70
C VAL A 80 -14.29 6.23 -9.58
N ASP A 81 -13.78 5.01 -9.75
CA ASP A 81 -14.58 3.78 -9.66
C ASP A 81 -15.22 3.60 -8.27
N ASN A 82 -14.57 4.12 -7.23
CA ASN A 82 -15.06 4.12 -5.85
C ASN A 82 -15.87 5.39 -5.49
N GLY A 83 -16.11 6.29 -6.44
CA GLY A 83 -16.91 7.50 -6.25
C GLY A 83 -16.23 8.58 -5.41
N LEU A 84 -14.90 8.61 -5.40
CA LEU A 84 -14.08 9.59 -4.68
C LEU A 84 -13.52 10.66 -5.63
N PRO A 85 -13.31 11.89 -5.13
CA PRO A 85 -12.66 12.93 -5.90
C PRO A 85 -11.18 12.58 -6.13
N ILE A 86 -10.67 12.90 -7.32
CA ILE A 86 -9.26 12.82 -7.66
C ILE A 86 -8.60 14.12 -7.18
N ASP A 87 -8.28 14.19 -5.90
CA ASP A 87 -7.52 15.29 -5.32
C ASP A 87 -6.27 14.77 -4.60
N GLU A 88 -5.32 15.68 -4.41
CA GLU A 88 -4.05 15.38 -3.77
C GLU A 88 -4.24 14.87 -2.33
N GLU A 89 -5.28 15.34 -1.63
CA GLU A 89 -5.55 14.92 -0.26
C GLU A 89 -5.92 13.43 -0.19
N HIS A 90 -6.86 12.96 -1.00
CA HIS A 90 -7.26 11.55 -1.03
C HIS A 90 -6.12 10.63 -1.47
N VAL A 91 -5.33 11.07 -2.44
CA VAL A 91 -4.18 10.32 -2.95
C VAL A 91 -3.11 10.17 -1.85
N ARG A 92 -2.77 11.25 -1.13
CA ARG A 92 -1.85 11.19 0.02
C ARG A 92 -2.42 10.37 1.19
N LEU A 93 -3.70 10.52 1.49
CA LEU A 93 -4.38 9.73 2.52
C LEU A 93 -4.35 8.24 2.18
N PHE A 94 -4.55 7.87 0.91
CA PHE A 94 -4.42 6.50 0.45
C PHE A 94 -3.01 5.95 0.71
N TYR A 95 -1.96 6.67 0.26
CA TYR A 95 -0.56 6.29 0.50
C TYR A 95 -0.26 6.05 1.98
N ARG A 96 -0.66 6.98 2.85
CA ARG A 96 -0.45 6.89 4.30
C ARG A 96 -1.18 5.72 4.95
N ALA A 97 -2.28 5.25 4.36
CA ALA A 97 -2.98 4.08 4.84
C ALA A 97 -2.28 2.78 4.43
N ILE A 98 -1.77 2.70 3.20
CA ILE A 98 -1.13 1.48 2.69
C ILE A 98 0.32 1.31 3.17
N ASN A 99 1.09 2.40 3.28
CA ASN A 99 2.53 2.35 3.55
C ASN A 99 2.88 1.54 4.81
N PRO A 100 2.23 1.74 5.97
CA PRO A 100 2.53 0.99 7.20
C PRO A 100 2.16 -0.50 7.14
N GLN A 101 1.43 -0.93 6.10
CA GLN A 101 0.96 -2.30 5.90
C GLN A 101 1.56 -2.93 4.65
N ASP A 102 2.38 -2.18 3.90
CA ASP A 102 3.01 -2.66 2.68
C ASP A 102 4.07 -3.71 3.03
N TRP A 103 4.45 -4.49 2.04
CA TRP A 103 5.34 -5.63 2.21
C TRP A 103 6.25 -5.81 0.99
N ARG A 104 7.26 -6.66 1.11
CA ARG A 104 8.09 -7.07 -0.04
C ARG A 104 8.20 -8.58 -0.11
N CYS A 105 8.41 -9.10 -1.31
CA CYS A 105 8.63 -10.54 -1.53
C CYS A 105 9.78 -11.08 -0.67
N GLY A 106 10.86 -10.30 -0.47
CA GLY A 106 11.96 -10.64 0.44
C GLY A 106 11.58 -10.74 1.92
N SER A 107 10.43 -10.19 2.32
CA SER A 107 9.86 -10.34 3.67
C SER A 107 9.08 -11.65 3.85
N CYS A 108 8.85 -12.42 2.78
CA CYS A 108 8.30 -13.77 2.90
C CYS A 108 9.44 -14.71 3.36
N ALA A 109 9.41 -15.16 4.62
CA ALA A 109 10.44 -16.03 5.18
C ALA A 109 10.63 -17.39 4.45
N GLY A 110 9.75 -17.71 3.49
CA GLY A 110 9.86 -18.87 2.58
C GLY A 110 10.61 -18.61 1.27
N CYS A 111 11.06 -17.38 1.00
CA CYS A 111 11.80 -16.99 -0.20
C CYS A 111 13.32 -16.77 0.05
N MET A 112 13.85 -17.35 1.13
CA MET A 112 15.30 -17.49 1.35
C MET A 112 15.90 -18.65 0.55
#